data_AF-A0A1M5DWE5-F1
#
_entry.id   AF-A0A1M5DWE5-F1
#
_cell.length_a   1.000
_cell.length_b   1.000
_cell.length_c   1.000
_cell.angle_alpha   90.00
_cell.angle_beta   90.00
_cell.angle_gamma   90.00
#
_symmetry.space_group_name_H-M   'P 1'
#
loop_
_entity.id
_entity.type
_entity.pdbx_description
1 polymer ?
#
loop_
_entity_poly.entity_id
_entity_poly.type
_entity_poly.pdbx_seq_one_letter_code
_entity_poly.pdbx_strand_id
1 'polypeptide(L)'
;MKSSRDNWGSKLGVILAVAGSAVGLGNFLRFPVQAATNGGGAFIIPYLIAFLLLGIPLSWMEWTLGRAAGNKHHGTAPGGFHYILNKKPWAKYLGSLGLLPPLFISFYYIFIQSWILAFTYYSATGKLMEVVAGGYEPMKEFFGNYIMLNTKVGPVPAAILFFLLTFACNMGLLSFGVRKGIERVNKITMPILLIMGIILVVRVLTITDIGKGLAFVWNPNLSEIFNPTVWLAASGQVFFTMSLGMGIVFCYASYLKPKEDLVLSSLTASATNGFAEIILGGTIVIPMAVLIAGNNIEECAKLGTFGLGFQTMPFVFGQLPFGGFFQTLWFAMLFIAGVTSAISIIQPLISFCEDDLKFSRKGSITATSTVTFLGGLVGIFGLAAGAVDELDFWGGSFLLVVLGTIQAFIFSFVLGRRKSNVIGEDGKPECEAFALMNDGAALKLPRFFRPIIMYVCPIYLAIVLVAWIIHDGMGVLLLSNVPADAKVTFLGSEFSQIGFTWGVRGFLLALVVLLNVAIYYAWKKNGPARKTTVLHKQNMTVGNSDEEA
;
A
#
# COMPACT_ATOMS: atom_id res chain seq x y z
N MET A 1 9.48 15.00 -30.19
CA MET A 1 10.47 14.37 -29.28
C MET A 1 9.83 13.16 -28.61
N LYS A 2 10.40 11.95 -28.74
CA LYS A 2 10.02 10.81 -27.87
C LYS A 2 10.46 11.20 -26.46
N SER A 3 9.53 11.48 -25.54
CA SER A 3 9.90 11.61 -24.13
C SER A 3 10.40 10.25 -23.66
N SER A 4 11.70 10.12 -23.37
CA SER A 4 12.19 8.91 -22.70
C SER A 4 11.52 8.85 -21.33
N ARG A 5 10.86 7.73 -21.04
CA ARG A 5 10.30 7.48 -19.72
C ARG A 5 11.39 7.60 -18.66
N ASP A 6 11.07 8.20 -17.52
CA ASP A 6 12.00 8.30 -16.39
C ASP A 6 12.44 6.89 -15.96
N ASN A 7 13.62 6.78 -15.34
CA ASN A 7 14.11 5.53 -14.75
C ASN A 7 14.67 5.84 -13.38
N TRP A 8 14.78 4.83 -12.53
CA TRP A 8 15.46 4.99 -11.25
C TRP A 8 16.89 5.50 -11.43
N GLY A 9 17.28 6.43 -10.57
CA GLY A 9 18.63 6.99 -10.52
C GLY A 9 19.67 6.00 -10.02
N SER A 10 19.29 5.10 -9.11
CA SER A 10 20.19 4.13 -8.47
C SER A 10 19.47 2.93 -7.86
N LYS A 11 20.19 1.81 -7.67
CA LYS A 11 19.70 0.61 -6.97
C LYS A 11 19.15 0.93 -5.57
N LEU A 12 19.91 1.70 -4.77
CA LEU A 12 19.47 2.13 -3.44
C LEU A 12 18.18 2.97 -3.51
N GLY A 13 18.04 3.80 -4.54
CA GLY A 13 16.82 4.59 -4.77
C GLY A 13 15.58 3.72 -4.93
N VAL A 14 15.68 2.63 -5.70
CA VAL A 14 14.56 1.68 -5.89
C VAL A 14 14.23 0.98 -4.58
N ILE A 15 15.26 0.46 -3.90
CA ILE A 15 15.10 -0.27 -2.64
C ILE A 15 14.39 0.61 -1.61
N LEU A 16 14.86 1.85 -1.43
CA LEU A 16 14.26 2.77 -0.47
C LEU A 16 12.87 3.25 -0.90
N ALA A 17 12.60 3.40 -2.20
CA ALA A 17 11.26 3.76 -2.67
C ALA A 17 10.24 2.65 -2.43
N VAL A 18 10.59 1.39 -2.76
CA VAL A 18 9.71 0.24 -2.49
C VAL A 18 9.60 0.00 -0.99
N ALA A 19 10.71 0.09 -0.24
CA ALA A 19 10.66 0.02 1.22
C ALA A 19 9.79 1.14 1.80
N GLY A 20 9.86 2.37 1.27
CA GLY A 20 9.02 3.48 1.72
C GLY A 20 7.54 3.38 1.34
N SER A 21 7.21 2.57 0.33
CA SER A 21 5.81 2.18 0.05
C SER A 21 5.29 1.13 1.04
N ALA A 22 6.17 0.30 1.59
CA ALA A 22 5.82 -0.77 2.52
C ALA A 22 5.83 -0.27 3.98
N VAL A 23 6.89 0.45 4.36
CA VAL A 23 7.06 1.11 5.65
C VAL A 23 6.16 2.35 5.71
N GLY A 24 4.95 2.14 6.19
CA GLY A 24 3.92 3.16 6.31
C GLY A 24 3.29 3.20 7.70
N LEU A 25 2.09 3.77 7.76
CA LEU A 25 1.28 3.82 8.98
C LEU A 25 0.91 2.42 9.48
N GLY A 26 0.81 1.46 8.56
CA GLY A 26 0.49 0.06 8.87
C GLY A 26 1.44 -0.58 9.87
N ASN A 27 2.75 -0.36 9.71
CA ASN A 27 3.79 -0.97 10.54
C ASN A 27 3.68 -0.54 12.01
N PHE A 28 3.31 0.73 12.22
CA PHE A 28 3.26 1.33 13.56
C PHE A 28 1.87 1.34 14.17
N LEU A 29 0.80 1.22 13.38
CA LEU A 29 -0.57 1.32 13.89
C LEU A 29 -1.36 0.01 13.69
N ARG A 30 -1.36 -0.54 12.48
CA ARG A 30 -2.16 -1.73 12.14
C ARG A 30 -1.53 -3.01 12.69
N PHE A 31 -0.23 -3.21 12.48
CA PHE A 31 0.47 -4.42 12.94
C PHE A 31 0.38 -4.61 14.46
N PRO A 32 0.63 -3.59 15.30
CA PRO A 32 0.48 -3.75 16.75
C PRO A 32 -0.94 -4.16 17.17
N VAL A 33 -1.98 -3.60 16.53
CA VAL A 33 -3.37 -4.01 16.78
C VAL A 33 -3.58 -5.46 16.37
N GLN A 34 -3.15 -5.85 15.17
CA GLN A 34 -3.29 -7.22 14.68
C GLN A 34 -2.56 -8.23 15.58
N ALA A 35 -1.34 -7.92 16.01
CA ALA A 35 -0.60 -8.77 16.94
C ALA A 35 -1.34 -8.86 18.29
N ALA A 36 -1.79 -7.74 18.85
CA ALA A 36 -2.49 -7.72 20.12
C ALA A 36 -3.83 -8.48 20.11
N THR A 37 -4.63 -8.37 19.04
CA THR A 37 -5.92 -9.07 18.94
C THR A 37 -5.81 -10.55 18.60
N ASN A 38 -4.66 -11.03 18.13
CA ASN A 38 -4.46 -12.39 17.65
C ASN A 38 -3.42 -13.17 18.48
N GLY A 39 -3.35 -12.92 19.79
CA GLY A 39 -2.50 -13.71 20.70
C GLY A 39 -1.07 -13.18 20.89
N GLY A 40 -0.83 -11.90 20.62
CA GLY A 40 0.44 -11.22 20.88
C GLY A 40 1.60 -11.87 20.11
N GLY A 41 2.60 -12.36 20.85
CA GLY A 41 3.74 -13.06 20.25
C GLY A 41 3.38 -14.30 19.42
N ALA A 42 2.25 -14.95 19.68
CA ALA A 42 1.83 -16.11 18.91
C ALA A 42 1.52 -15.75 17.44
N PHE A 43 0.95 -14.56 17.20
CA PHE A 43 0.67 -14.03 15.85
C PHE A 43 1.93 -13.85 15.00
N ILE A 44 3.07 -13.51 15.63
CA ILE A 44 4.33 -13.23 14.93
C ILE A 44 4.83 -14.48 14.21
N ILE A 45 4.56 -15.68 14.71
CA ILE A 45 5.01 -16.95 14.10
C ILE A 45 4.30 -17.20 12.75
N PRO A 46 2.96 -17.30 12.67
CA PRO A 46 2.24 -17.36 11.40
C PRO A 46 2.57 -16.20 10.47
N TYR A 47 2.74 -14.99 11.02
CA TYR A 47 3.15 -13.82 10.23
C TYR A 47 4.51 -14.03 9.55
N LEU A 48 5.54 -14.46 10.27
CA LEU A 48 6.87 -14.70 9.69
C LEU A 48 6.86 -15.83 8.66
N ILE A 49 6.07 -16.87 8.90
CA ILE A 49 5.89 -17.98 7.94
C ILE A 49 5.21 -17.48 6.66
N ALA A 50 4.11 -16.73 6.79
CA ALA A 50 3.44 -16.11 5.65
C ALA A 50 4.37 -15.10 4.95
N PHE A 51 5.15 -14.32 5.68
CA PHE A 51 6.12 -13.39 5.12
C PHE A 51 7.17 -14.09 4.26
N LEU A 52 7.70 -15.23 4.71
CA LEU A 52 8.72 -16.01 4.01
C LEU A 52 8.15 -16.82 2.82
N LEU A 53 6.98 -17.43 2.98
CA LEU A 53 6.41 -18.37 2.00
C LEU A 53 5.43 -17.72 1.03
N LEU A 54 4.90 -16.54 1.37
CA LEU A 54 3.90 -15.81 0.59
C LEU A 54 4.41 -14.42 0.21
N GLY A 55 4.75 -13.59 1.20
CA GLY A 55 5.11 -12.18 1.00
C GLY A 55 6.32 -11.98 0.09
N ILE A 56 7.46 -12.56 0.45
CA ILE A 56 8.71 -12.47 -0.34
C ILE A 56 8.53 -13.09 -1.74
N PRO A 57 8.01 -14.33 -1.90
CA PRO A 57 7.74 -14.92 -3.21
C PRO A 57 6.83 -14.08 -4.10
N LEU A 58 5.72 -13.56 -3.55
CA LEU A 58 4.79 -12.71 -4.28
C LEU A 58 5.41 -11.37 -4.67
N SER A 59 6.23 -10.78 -3.81
CA SER A 59 7.02 -9.59 -4.13
C SER A 59 7.91 -9.86 -5.35
N TRP A 60 8.69 -10.95 -5.36
CA TRP A 60 9.51 -11.29 -6.53
C TRP A 60 8.68 -11.48 -7.81
N MET A 61 7.51 -12.11 -7.70
CA MET A 61 6.58 -12.25 -8.84
C MET A 61 6.11 -10.89 -9.36
N GLU A 62 5.63 -10.02 -8.49
CA GLU A 62 5.09 -8.71 -8.87
C GLU A 62 6.18 -7.78 -9.43
N TRP A 63 7.38 -7.79 -8.84
CA TRP A 63 8.55 -7.10 -9.41
C TRP A 63 8.88 -7.60 -10.81
N THR A 64 8.80 -8.91 -11.04
CA THR A 64 9.13 -9.52 -12.35
C THR A 64 8.08 -9.15 -13.39
N LEU A 65 6.80 -9.17 -13.02
CA LEU A 65 5.71 -8.72 -13.89
C LEU A 65 5.83 -7.22 -14.21
N GLY A 66 6.17 -6.40 -13.23
CA GLY A 66 6.45 -4.98 -13.40
C GLY A 66 7.61 -4.73 -14.37
N ARG A 67 8.74 -5.43 -14.19
CA ARG A 67 9.87 -5.40 -15.14
C ARG A 67 9.46 -5.82 -16.55
N ALA A 68 8.69 -6.90 -16.69
CA ALA A 68 8.21 -7.37 -17.98
C ALA A 68 7.35 -6.30 -18.70
N ALA A 69 6.52 -5.57 -17.95
CA ALA A 69 5.73 -4.45 -18.46
C ALA A 69 6.61 -3.23 -18.80
N GLY A 70 7.60 -2.91 -17.96
CA GLY A 70 8.58 -1.84 -18.18
C GLY A 70 9.39 -2.03 -19.45
N ASN A 71 9.79 -3.27 -19.74
CA ASN A 71 10.45 -3.66 -21.00
C ASN A 71 9.58 -3.41 -22.25
N LYS A 72 8.26 -3.23 -22.08
CA LYS A 72 7.31 -2.85 -23.14
C LYS A 72 6.84 -1.39 -23.01
N HIS A 73 7.51 -0.60 -22.17
CA HIS A 73 7.21 0.80 -21.89
C HIS A 73 5.83 1.04 -21.25
N HIS A 74 5.36 0.11 -20.42
CA HIS A 74 4.11 0.25 -19.66
C HIS A 74 4.35 0.10 -18.17
N GLY A 75 3.83 1.07 -17.40
CA GLY A 75 4.10 1.20 -15.98
C GLY A 75 2.98 0.72 -15.08
N THR A 76 1.94 0.16 -15.69
CA THR A 76 0.72 -0.21 -14.99
C THR A 76 0.19 -1.52 -15.56
N ALA A 77 -0.62 -2.21 -14.77
CA ALA A 77 -1.16 -3.51 -15.13
C ALA A 77 -2.01 -3.53 -16.42
N PRO A 78 -2.80 -2.51 -16.80
CA PRO A 78 -3.54 -2.53 -18.07
C PRO A 78 -2.66 -2.76 -19.29
N GLY A 79 -1.60 -1.95 -19.44
CA GLY A 79 -0.63 -2.13 -20.52
C GLY A 79 0.23 -3.37 -20.33
N GLY A 80 0.74 -3.59 -19.12
CA GLY A 80 1.60 -4.73 -18.81
C GLY A 80 0.94 -6.08 -19.09
N PHE A 81 -0.27 -6.29 -18.57
CA PHE A 81 -1.03 -7.52 -18.80
C PHE A 81 -1.41 -7.69 -20.26
N HIS A 82 -1.71 -6.61 -21.00
CA HIS A 82 -1.94 -6.71 -22.44
C HIS A 82 -0.75 -7.37 -23.15
N TYR A 83 0.49 -6.96 -22.90
CA TYR A 83 1.65 -7.59 -23.55
C TYR A 83 2.01 -8.95 -22.96
N ILE A 84 1.99 -9.08 -21.63
CA ILE A 84 2.29 -10.34 -20.95
C ILE A 84 1.30 -11.42 -21.39
N LEU A 85 0.03 -11.11 -21.60
CA LEU A 85 -1.00 -12.06 -22.05
C LEU A 85 -1.17 -12.09 -23.58
N ASN A 86 -0.09 -11.92 -24.36
CA ASN A 86 -0.10 -12.06 -25.81
C ASN A 86 -1.11 -11.16 -26.53
N LYS A 87 -1.25 -9.91 -26.09
CA LYS A 87 -2.10 -8.87 -26.69
C LYS A 87 -3.59 -9.22 -26.75
N LYS A 88 -4.06 -10.11 -25.87
CA LYS A 88 -5.49 -10.44 -25.79
C LYS A 88 -6.31 -9.16 -25.47
N PRO A 89 -7.42 -8.89 -26.17
CA PRO A 89 -8.16 -7.63 -25.99
C PRO A 89 -8.70 -7.40 -24.57
N TRP A 90 -9.05 -8.48 -23.86
CA TRP A 90 -9.60 -8.44 -22.51
C TRP A 90 -8.54 -8.18 -21.42
N ALA A 91 -7.27 -8.48 -21.70
CA ALA A 91 -6.18 -8.44 -20.72
C ALA A 91 -5.96 -7.06 -20.10
N LYS A 92 -6.20 -5.98 -20.85
CA LYS A 92 -6.11 -4.61 -20.35
C LYS A 92 -7.19 -4.26 -19.32
N TYR A 93 -8.37 -4.85 -19.45
CA TYR A 93 -9.46 -4.66 -18.49
C TYR A 93 -9.23 -5.49 -17.23
N LEU A 94 -8.65 -6.70 -17.36
CA LEU A 94 -8.14 -7.42 -16.19
C LEU A 94 -7.07 -6.59 -15.46
N GLY A 95 -6.18 -5.93 -16.21
CA GLY A 95 -5.18 -5.04 -15.64
C GLY A 95 -5.74 -3.79 -14.95
N SER A 96 -7.00 -3.40 -15.19
CA SER A 96 -7.63 -2.29 -14.46
C SER A 96 -7.66 -2.52 -12.95
N LEU A 97 -7.70 -3.79 -12.53
CA LEU A 97 -7.62 -4.18 -11.12
C LEU A 97 -6.33 -3.72 -10.44
N GLY A 98 -5.25 -3.46 -11.19
CA GLY A 98 -4.01 -2.87 -10.65
C GLY A 98 -4.03 -1.35 -10.47
N LEU A 99 -5.12 -0.67 -10.82
CA LEU A 99 -5.32 0.76 -10.59
C LEU A 99 -6.44 1.05 -9.59
N LEU A 100 -7.32 0.08 -9.30
CA LEU A 100 -8.43 0.26 -8.38
C LEU A 100 -7.99 0.37 -6.91
N PRO A 101 -7.13 -0.51 -6.35
CA PRO A 101 -6.60 -0.31 -5.00
C PRO A 101 -5.98 1.07 -4.78
N PRO A 102 -5.03 1.55 -5.61
CA PRO A 102 -4.44 2.86 -5.38
C PRO A 102 -5.44 3.99 -5.56
N LEU A 103 -6.41 3.86 -6.46
CA LEU A 103 -7.50 4.83 -6.62
C LEU A 103 -8.33 4.94 -5.33
N PHE A 104 -8.85 3.84 -4.81
CA PHE A 104 -9.71 3.84 -3.63
C PHE A 104 -8.95 4.26 -2.37
N ILE A 105 -7.72 3.76 -2.18
CA ILE A 105 -6.87 4.11 -1.04
C ILE A 105 -6.55 5.61 -1.06
N SER A 106 -6.27 6.18 -2.23
CA SER A 106 -5.96 7.62 -2.35
C SER A 106 -7.09 8.54 -1.85
N PHE A 107 -8.34 8.07 -1.83
CA PHE A 107 -9.51 8.87 -1.46
C PHE A 107 -9.62 9.11 0.06
N TYR A 108 -8.94 8.33 0.89
CA TYR A 108 -8.95 8.53 2.34
C TYR A 108 -7.55 8.65 2.94
N TYR A 109 -6.53 8.07 2.31
CA TYR A 109 -5.19 7.97 2.89
C TYR A 109 -4.54 9.35 3.15
N ILE A 110 -4.67 10.30 2.20
CA ILE A 110 -4.14 11.66 2.39
C ILE A 110 -4.85 12.36 3.57
N PHE A 111 -6.13 12.09 3.78
CA PHE A 111 -6.87 12.65 4.90
C PHE A 111 -6.37 12.10 6.24
N ILE A 112 -6.19 10.78 6.37
CA ILE A 112 -5.58 10.18 7.55
C ILE A 112 -4.16 10.73 7.78
N GLN A 113 -3.35 10.81 6.72
CA GLN A 113 -2.01 11.40 6.78
C GLN A 113 -2.06 12.85 7.31
N SER A 114 -3.09 13.62 6.95
CA SER A 114 -3.23 14.99 7.40
C SER A 114 -3.53 15.12 8.90
N TRP A 115 -4.20 14.13 9.49
CA TRP A 115 -4.39 14.07 10.94
C TRP A 115 -3.03 14.01 11.65
N ILE A 116 -2.10 13.24 11.08
CA ILE A 116 -0.76 13.08 11.65
C ILE A 116 0.02 14.38 11.59
N LEU A 117 -0.09 15.14 10.48
CA LEU A 117 0.52 16.46 10.38
C LEU A 117 -0.05 17.42 11.45
N ALA A 118 -1.36 17.41 11.65
CA ALA A 118 -2.01 18.22 12.68
C ALA A 118 -1.56 17.84 14.08
N PHE A 119 -1.48 16.55 14.38
CA PHE A 119 -1.04 16.06 15.68
C PHE A 119 0.45 16.28 15.91
N THR A 120 1.28 16.28 14.86
CA THR A 120 2.68 16.74 14.92
C THR A 120 2.74 18.22 15.31
N TYR A 121 1.86 19.05 14.75
CA TYR A 121 1.77 20.46 15.11
C TYR A 121 1.29 20.66 16.56
N TYR A 122 0.24 19.94 16.99
CA TYR A 122 -0.28 20.04 18.35
C TYR A 122 0.69 19.51 19.41
N SER A 123 1.49 18.49 19.09
CA SER A 123 2.55 18.01 19.98
C SER A 123 3.71 19.00 20.06
N ALA A 124 4.15 19.55 18.92
CA ALA A 124 5.28 20.47 18.85
C ALA A 124 4.99 21.82 19.53
N THR A 125 3.73 22.25 19.53
CA THR A 125 3.28 23.49 20.19
C THR A 125 2.97 23.30 21.68
N GLY A 126 3.06 22.07 22.21
CA GLY A 126 2.71 21.75 23.58
C GLY A 126 1.21 21.63 23.86
N LYS A 127 0.34 21.94 22.87
CA LYS A 127 -1.11 21.82 23.04
C LYS A 127 -1.55 20.42 23.43
N LEU A 128 -0.90 19.41 22.84
CA LEU A 128 -1.19 18.01 23.15
C LEU A 128 -0.79 17.63 24.59
N MET A 129 0.26 18.26 25.14
CA MET A 129 0.64 18.06 26.54
C MET A 129 -0.40 18.62 27.50
N GLU A 130 -1.00 19.78 27.17
CA GLU A 130 -2.11 20.33 27.96
C GLU A 130 -3.31 19.37 27.99
N VAL A 131 -3.63 18.75 26.84
CA VAL A 131 -4.72 17.76 26.75
C VAL A 131 -4.40 16.54 27.60
N VAL A 132 -3.17 16.02 27.53
CA VAL A 132 -2.74 14.86 28.33
C VAL A 132 -2.76 15.16 29.82
N ALA A 133 -2.42 16.38 30.25
CA ALA A 133 -2.50 16.80 31.65
C ALA A 133 -3.93 16.72 32.22
N GLY A 134 -4.96 16.80 31.37
CA GLY A 134 -6.36 16.61 31.75
C GLY A 134 -6.79 15.14 31.89
N GLY A 135 -5.97 14.18 31.48
CA GLY A 135 -6.27 12.74 31.53
C GLY A 135 -6.63 12.12 30.17
N TYR A 136 -7.06 10.85 30.20
CA TYR A 136 -7.30 10.08 28.97
C TYR A 136 -8.60 10.47 28.24
N GLU A 137 -9.67 10.80 28.98
CA GLU A 137 -10.94 11.22 28.37
C GLU A 137 -10.81 12.52 27.55
N PRO A 138 -10.13 13.58 28.03
CA PRO A 138 -9.83 14.74 27.19
C PRO A 138 -9.03 14.42 25.92
N MET A 139 -8.14 13.42 25.98
CA MET A 139 -7.39 12.96 24.81
C MET A 139 -8.31 12.31 23.76
N LYS A 140 -9.24 11.47 24.22
CA LYS A 140 -10.26 10.84 23.37
C LYS A 140 -11.19 11.89 22.76
N GLU A 141 -11.67 12.84 23.56
CA GLU A 141 -12.51 13.93 23.11
C GLU A 141 -11.79 14.82 22.09
N PHE A 142 -10.53 15.17 22.34
CA PHE A 142 -9.73 15.99 21.42
C PHE A 142 -9.60 15.33 20.04
N PHE A 143 -9.30 14.04 19.99
CA PHE A 143 -9.24 13.30 18.72
C PHE A 143 -10.62 13.20 18.05
N GLY A 144 -11.67 12.87 18.82
CA GLY A 144 -13.05 12.81 18.32
C GLY A 144 -13.51 14.13 17.70
N ASN A 145 -13.31 15.23 18.42
CA ASN A 145 -13.63 16.58 17.93
C ASN A 145 -12.82 16.95 16.68
N TYR A 146 -11.58 16.50 16.58
CA TYR A 146 -10.75 16.76 15.40
C TYR A 146 -11.29 16.02 14.15
N ILE A 147 -11.56 14.72 14.25
CA ILE A 147 -12.06 13.93 13.10
C ILE A 147 -13.50 14.28 12.72
N MET A 148 -14.29 14.79 13.67
CA MET A 148 -15.64 15.30 13.44
C MET A 148 -15.68 16.76 12.96
N LEU A 149 -14.52 17.34 12.59
CA LEU A 149 -14.40 18.71 12.05
C LEU A 149 -14.79 19.83 13.05
N ASN A 150 -14.88 19.51 14.35
CA ASN A 150 -15.24 20.46 15.40
C ASN A 150 -14.03 21.30 15.87
N THR A 151 -12.82 20.74 15.81
CA THR A 151 -11.59 21.46 16.15
C THR A 151 -11.25 22.52 15.09
N LYS A 152 -11.00 23.77 15.50
CA LYS A 152 -10.78 24.91 14.59
C LYS A 152 -9.39 25.52 14.76
N VAL A 153 -8.85 26.05 13.67
CA VAL A 153 -7.70 26.96 13.65
C VAL A 153 -8.15 28.24 12.93
N GLY A 154 -8.40 29.31 13.70
CA GLY A 154 -9.10 30.48 13.17
C GLY A 154 -10.54 30.13 12.74
N PRO A 155 -11.01 30.61 11.57
CA PRO A 155 -12.37 30.36 11.11
C PRO A 155 -12.58 28.98 10.43
N VAL A 156 -11.50 28.21 10.19
CA VAL A 156 -11.55 26.97 9.39
C VAL A 156 -11.41 25.74 10.29
N PRO A 157 -12.16 24.63 10.02
CA PRO A 157 -11.89 23.35 10.65
C PRO A 157 -10.44 22.91 10.43
N ALA A 158 -9.75 22.57 11.52
CA ALA A 158 -8.33 22.23 11.50
C ALA A 158 -8.04 21.06 10.54
N ALA A 159 -8.89 20.02 10.55
CA ALA A 159 -8.76 18.86 9.68
C ALA A 159 -8.76 19.22 8.18
N ILE A 160 -9.56 20.20 7.75
CA ILE A 160 -9.58 20.68 6.36
C ILE A 160 -8.30 21.45 6.02
N LEU A 161 -7.86 22.33 6.92
CA LEU A 161 -6.62 23.08 6.72
C LEU A 161 -5.42 22.14 6.54
N PHE A 162 -5.25 21.18 7.46
CA PHE A 162 -4.15 20.22 7.39
C PHE A 162 -4.28 19.26 6.22
N PHE A 163 -5.49 18.90 5.79
CA PHE A 163 -5.72 18.15 4.56
C PHE A 163 -5.18 18.91 3.35
N LEU A 164 -5.52 20.20 3.19
CA LEU A 164 -5.04 21.01 2.07
C LEU A 164 -3.51 21.12 2.04
N LEU A 165 -2.88 21.32 3.20
CA LEU A 165 -1.42 21.38 3.33
C LEU A 165 -0.77 20.05 2.95
N THR A 166 -1.31 18.94 3.47
CA THR A 166 -0.78 17.59 3.21
C THR A 166 -0.97 17.19 1.75
N PHE A 167 -2.14 17.50 1.18
CA PHE A 167 -2.45 17.28 -0.22
C PHE A 167 -1.48 18.05 -1.13
N ALA A 168 -1.28 19.34 -0.87
CA ALA A 168 -0.34 20.18 -1.62
C ALA A 168 1.10 19.65 -1.51
N CYS A 169 1.51 19.19 -0.31
CA CYS A 169 2.82 18.57 -0.09
C CYS A 169 3.00 17.34 -0.99
N ASN A 170 2.09 16.36 -0.92
CA ASN A 170 2.21 15.11 -1.70
C ASN A 170 2.18 15.37 -3.22
N MET A 171 1.24 16.19 -3.70
CA MET A 171 1.15 16.49 -5.14
C MET A 171 2.35 17.31 -5.62
N GLY A 172 2.88 18.19 -4.76
CA GLY A 172 4.13 18.90 -5.02
C GLY A 172 5.32 17.95 -5.20
N LEU A 173 5.48 16.97 -4.31
CA LEU A 173 6.54 15.96 -4.43
C LEU A 173 6.39 15.10 -5.69
N LEU A 174 5.16 14.68 -5.99
CA LEU A 174 4.84 13.92 -7.20
C LEU A 174 5.09 14.71 -8.47
N SER A 175 4.98 16.04 -8.46
CA SER A 175 5.23 16.85 -9.65
C SER A 175 6.64 16.68 -10.24
N PHE A 176 7.63 16.28 -9.42
CA PHE A 176 9.03 16.16 -9.80
C PHE A 176 9.44 14.84 -10.48
N GLY A 177 8.55 13.84 -10.61
CA GLY A 177 8.93 12.57 -11.24
C GLY A 177 9.38 11.48 -10.27
N VAL A 178 9.68 10.31 -10.82
CA VAL A 178 10.15 9.15 -10.05
C VAL A 178 11.55 9.43 -9.51
N ARG A 179 12.46 9.95 -10.33
CA ARG A 179 13.85 10.19 -9.92
C ARG A 179 14.03 11.43 -9.04
N LYS A 180 13.51 12.59 -9.47
CA LYS A 180 13.72 13.86 -8.73
C LYS A 180 12.73 14.07 -7.58
N GLY A 181 11.58 13.40 -7.60
CA GLY A 181 10.59 13.40 -6.53
C GLY A 181 10.74 12.18 -5.62
N ILE A 182 10.16 11.05 -6.04
CA ILE A 182 9.99 9.85 -5.20
C ILE A 182 11.32 9.31 -4.65
N GLU A 183 12.31 9.07 -5.51
CA GLU A 183 13.61 8.53 -5.09
C GLU A 183 14.33 9.48 -4.14
N ARG A 184 14.34 10.79 -4.45
CA ARG A 184 15.05 11.78 -3.63
C ARG A 184 14.44 11.91 -2.24
N VAL A 185 13.10 11.92 -2.16
CA VAL A 185 12.38 11.95 -0.89
C VAL A 185 12.73 10.70 -0.09
N ASN A 186 12.53 9.50 -0.65
CA ASN A 186 12.77 8.24 0.07
C ASN A 186 14.23 8.06 0.52
N LYS A 187 15.20 8.55 -0.24
CA LYS A 187 16.62 8.55 0.17
C LYS A 187 16.91 9.34 1.45
N ILE A 188 16.09 10.35 1.73
CA ILE A 188 16.23 11.22 2.90
C ILE A 188 15.32 10.73 4.02
N THR A 189 14.05 10.50 3.70
CA THR A 189 13.01 10.20 4.68
C THR A 189 13.14 8.82 5.30
N MET A 190 13.54 7.80 4.54
CA MET A 190 13.64 6.43 5.08
C MET A 190 14.71 6.30 6.17
N PRO A 191 15.96 6.80 5.99
CA PRO A 191 16.94 6.82 7.07
C PRO A 191 16.47 7.61 8.29
N ILE A 192 15.86 8.78 8.08
CA ILE A 192 15.34 9.62 9.18
C ILE A 192 14.27 8.87 9.97
N LEU A 193 13.31 8.24 9.28
CA LEU A 193 12.25 7.45 9.90
C LEU A 193 12.83 6.33 10.76
N LEU A 194 13.82 5.57 10.24
CA LEU A 194 14.46 4.50 10.99
C LEU A 194 15.20 5.03 12.23
N ILE A 195 15.90 6.15 12.12
CA ILE A 195 16.57 6.80 13.26
C ILE A 195 15.56 7.23 14.32
N MET A 196 14.46 7.87 13.92
CA MET A 196 13.38 8.27 14.83
C MET A 196 12.77 7.05 15.55
N GLY A 197 12.53 5.97 14.82
CA GLY A 197 12.03 4.72 15.38
C GLY A 197 13.01 4.09 16.38
N ILE A 198 14.31 4.09 16.09
CA ILE A 198 15.34 3.59 17.02
C ILE A 198 15.36 4.43 18.30
N ILE A 199 15.28 5.76 18.21
CA ILE A 199 15.22 6.64 19.38
C ILE A 199 13.99 6.31 20.25
N LEU A 200 12.83 6.09 19.63
CA LEU A 200 11.62 5.68 20.33
C LEU A 200 11.77 4.30 20.98
N VAL A 201 12.33 3.31 20.27
CA VAL A 201 12.61 1.98 20.85
C VAL A 201 13.51 2.09 22.07
N VAL A 202 14.63 2.81 21.98
CA VAL A 202 15.54 3.02 23.11
C VAL A 202 14.78 3.65 24.29
N ARG A 203 13.94 4.66 24.03
CA ARG A 203 13.15 5.27 25.10
C ARG A 203 12.20 4.26 25.75
N VAL A 204 11.49 3.47 24.96
CA VAL A 204 10.53 2.46 25.45
C VAL A 204 11.23 1.43 26.34
N LEU A 205 12.40 0.94 25.92
CA LEU A 205 13.18 -0.04 26.69
C LEU A 205 13.70 0.50 28.04
N THR A 206 13.73 1.83 28.23
CA THR A 206 14.12 2.46 29.51
C THR A 206 12.94 2.71 30.46
N ILE A 207 11.70 2.37 30.08
CA ILE A 207 10.52 2.53 30.92
C ILE A 207 10.50 1.43 32.00
N THR A 208 10.22 1.81 33.24
CA THR A 208 10.06 0.87 34.36
C THR A 208 8.94 -0.14 34.06
N ASP A 209 9.14 -1.41 34.42
CA ASP A 209 8.18 -2.52 34.20
C ASP A 209 7.85 -2.86 32.73
N ILE A 210 8.55 -2.27 31.74
CA ILE A 210 8.31 -2.56 30.32
C ILE A 210 8.53 -4.04 29.96
N GLY A 211 9.28 -4.78 30.79
CA GLY A 211 9.48 -6.22 30.65
C GLY A 211 8.18 -7.02 30.54
N LYS A 212 7.10 -6.59 31.22
CA LYS A 212 5.77 -7.22 31.08
C LYS A 212 5.19 -7.03 29.67
N GLY A 213 5.34 -5.83 29.12
CA GLY A 213 4.93 -5.53 27.76
C GLY A 213 5.75 -6.27 26.70
N LEU A 214 7.07 -6.38 26.92
CA LEU A 214 7.94 -7.19 26.07
C LEU A 214 7.60 -8.68 26.13
N ALA A 215 7.28 -9.20 27.32
CA ALA A 215 6.85 -10.59 27.47
C ALA A 215 5.60 -10.90 26.63
N PHE A 216 4.64 -9.98 26.53
CA PHE A 216 3.46 -10.18 25.68
C PHE A 216 3.80 -10.34 24.18
N VAL A 217 4.86 -9.67 23.71
CA VAL A 217 5.32 -9.77 22.32
C VAL A 217 6.21 -10.99 22.08
N TRP A 218 7.05 -11.35 23.06
CA TRP A 218 8.14 -12.30 22.85
C TRP A 218 7.96 -13.66 23.53
N ASN A 219 6.95 -13.83 24.40
CA ASN A 219 6.56 -15.12 24.99
C ASN A 219 5.26 -15.62 24.35
N PRO A 220 5.32 -16.30 23.18
CA PRO A 220 4.13 -16.71 22.45
C PRO A 220 3.35 -17.79 23.21
N ASN A 221 2.02 -17.61 23.30
CA ASN A 221 1.13 -18.70 23.66
C ASN A 221 0.93 -19.63 22.44
N LEU A 222 1.59 -20.78 22.44
CA LEU A 222 1.58 -21.71 21.31
C LEU A 222 0.20 -22.32 21.03
N SER A 223 -0.77 -22.24 21.97
CA SER A 223 -2.13 -22.72 21.70
C SER A 223 -2.81 -21.94 20.56
N GLU A 224 -2.51 -20.64 20.44
CA GLU A 224 -3.10 -19.76 19.42
C GLU A 224 -2.67 -20.12 18.00
N ILE A 225 -1.56 -20.85 17.82
CA ILE A 225 -1.08 -21.28 16.50
C ILE A 225 -2.07 -22.25 15.84
N PHE A 226 -2.88 -22.97 16.63
CA PHE A 226 -3.91 -23.87 16.11
C PHE A 226 -5.19 -23.16 15.68
N ASN A 227 -5.30 -21.84 15.90
CA ASN A 227 -6.46 -21.05 15.51
C ASN A 227 -6.33 -20.58 14.03
N PRO A 228 -7.18 -21.04 13.11
CA PRO A 228 -7.10 -20.64 11.70
C PRO A 228 -7.25 -19.13 11.47
N THR A 229 -7.98 -18.43 12.34
CA THR A 229 -8.19 -16.98 12.25
C THR A 229 -6.89 -16.21 12.40
N VAL A 230 -5.95 -16.69 13.23
CA VAL A 230 -4.62 -16.08 13.43
C VAL A 230 -3.82 -16.14 12.12
N TRP A 231 -3.89 -17.26 11.39
CA TRP A 231 -3.20 -17.43 10.10
C TRP A 231 -3.79 -16.56 8.99
N LEU A 232 -5.11 -16.42 8.97
CA LEU A 232 -5.80 -15.53 8.03
C LEU A 232 -5.42 -14.07 8.28
N ALA A 233 -5.46 -13.62 9.55
CA ALA A 233 -5.05 -12.29 9.95
C ALA A 233 -3.58 -12.02 9.60
N ALA A 234 -2.68 -12.96 9.89
CA ALA A 234 -1.27 -12.87 9.59
C ALA A 234 -0.99 -12.75 8.09
N SER A 235 -1.67 -13.57 7.27
CA SER A 235 -1.55 -13.53 5.81
C SER A 235 -2.05 -12.21 5.25
N GLY A 236 -3.22 -11.73 5.71
CA GLY A 236 -3.77 -10.44 5.31
C GLY A 236 -2.86 -9.27 5.68
N GLN A 237 -2.22 -9.32 6.85
CA GLN A 237 -1.25 -8.31 7.28
C GLN A 237 -0.01 -8.29 6.37
N VAL A 238 0.55 -9.44 5.99
CA VAL A 238 1.71 -9.53 5.07
C VAL A 238 1.41 -8.87 3.73
N PHE A 239 0.22 -9.09 3.21
CA PHE A 239 -0.26 -8.47 1.98
C PHE A 239 -0.32 -6.95 2.08
N PHE A 240 -0.95 -6.46 3.14
CA PHE A 240 -1.13 -5.03 3.37
C PHE A 240 0.21 -4.32 3.59
N THR A 241 1.04 -4.83 4.51
CA THR A 241 2.31 -4.19 4.90
C THR A 241 3.30 -4.13 3.75
N MET A 242 3.35 -5.14 2.88
CA MET A 242 4.27 -5.15 1.75
C MET A 242 3.71 -4.44 0.49
N SER A 243 2.50 -3.87 0.55
CA SER A 243 1.80 -3.28 -0.60
C SER A 243 1.62 -4.23 -1.78
N LEU A 244 1.50 -5.54 -1.51
CA LEU A 244 1.41 -6.57 -2.54
C LEU A 244 0.01 -6.61 -3.16
N GLY A 245 -0.06 -6.74 -4.49
CA GLY A 245 -1.34 -6.74 -5.19
C GLY A 245 -2.04 -5.38 -5.22
N MET A 246 -1.35 -4.29 -4.88
CA MET A 246 -1.87 -2.92 -5.05
C MET A 246 -1.42 -2.29 -6.37
N GLY A 247 -0.61 -2.98 -7.19
CA GLY A 247 -0.05 -2.43 -8.43
C GLY A 247 1.06 -1.38 -8.21
N ILE A 248 1.37 -1.04 -6.96
CA ILE A 248 2.45 -0.12 -6.57
C ILE A 248 3.81 -0.74 -6.89
N VAL A 249 4.05 -1.95 -6.39
CA VAL A 249 5.31 -2.69 -6.62
C VAL A 249 5.49 -2.99 -8.11
N PHE A 250 4.42 -3.40 -8.79
CA PHE A 250 4.41 -3.57 -10.23
C PHE A 250 4.83 -2.29 -10.95
N CYS A 251 4.25 -1.15 -10.55
CA CYS A 251 4.56 0.16 -11.11
C CYS A 251 6.03 0.51 -10.87
N TYR A 252 6.53 0.39 -9.65
CA TYR A 252 7.90 0.74 -9.31
C TYR A 252 8.92 -0.15 -10.03
N ALA A 253 8.67 -1.45 -10.13
CA ALA A 253 9.56 -2.37 -10.83
C ALA A 253 9.58 -2.15 -12.36
N SER A 254 8.55 -1.53 -12.93
CA SER A 254 8.54 -1.17 -14.35
C SER A 254 9.46 0.00 -14.74
N TYR A 255 10.01 0.71 -13.75
CA TYR A 255 11.01 1.77 -13.94
C TYR A 255 12.46 1.28 -13.77
N LEU A 256 12.66 -0.04 -13.58
CA LEU A 256 13.99 -0.66 -13.50
C LEU A 256 14.72 -0.54 -14.84
N LYS A 257 16.03 -0.31 -14.77
CA LYS A 257 16.90 -0.39 -15.95
C LYS A 257 17.15 -1.85 -16.33
N PRO A 258 17.50 -2.11 -17.60
CA PRO A 258 17.95 -3.44 -18.01
C PRO A 258 19.10 -3.94 -17.11
N LYS A 259 19.05 -5.22 -16.72
CA LYS A 259 20.04 -5.86 -15.85
C LYS A 259 20.20 -5.24 -14.45
N GLU A 260 19.27 -4.42 -13.96
CA GLU A 260 19.25 -4.10 -12.53
C GLU A 260 18.91 -5.36 -11.73
N ASP A 261 19.42 -5.48 -10.51
CA ASP A 261 19.14 -6.64 -9.66
C ASP A 261 17.74 -6.54 -9.07
N LEU A 262 16.90 -7.54 -9.36
CA LEU A 262 15.53 -7.62 -8.84
C LEU A 262 15.45 -8.37 -7.52
N VAL A 263 16.05 -9.56 -7.46
CA VAL A 263 15.88 -10.51 -6.35
C VAL A 263 16.40 -9.91 -5.05
N LEU A 264 17.64 -9.37 -5.07
CA LEU A 264 18.22 -8.76 -3.88
C LEU A 264 17.48 -7.47 -3.52
N SER A 265 17.14 -6.64 -4.51
CA SER A 265 16.48 -5.35 -4.23
C SER A 265 15.09 -5.53 -3.61
N SER A 266 14.31 -6.48 -4.13
CA SER A 266 13.01 -6.86 -3.57
C SER A 266 13.16 -7.47 -2.18
N LEU A 267 14.14 -8.35 -1.97
CA LEU A 267 14.40 -8.95 -0.65
C LEU A 267 14.83 -7.90 0.38
N THR A 268 15.73 -6.98 0.03
CA THR A 268 16.17 -5.89 0.93
C THR A 268 15.02 -4.96 1.28
N ALA A 269 14.18 -4.60 0.31
CA ALA A 269 13.00 -3.76 0.58
C ALA A 269 12.00 -4.48 1.51
N SER A 270 11.75 -5.76 1.25
CA SER A 270 10.89 -6.60 2.09
C SER A 270 11.46 -6.73 3.51
N ALA A 271 12.75 -7.04 3.66
CA ALA A 271 13.41 -7.15 4.96
C ALA A 271 13.40 -5.82 5.73
N THR A 272 13.58 -4.70 5.04
CA THR A 272 13.46 -3.35 5.64
C THR A 272 12.05 -3.13 6.19
N ASN A 273 11.02 -3.57 5.47
CA ASN A 273 9.64 -3.53 5.94
C ASN A 273 9.42 -4.39 7.19
N GLY A 274 9.85 -5.65 7.17
CA GLY A 274 9.73 -6.56 8.30
C GLY A 274 10.47 -6.05 9.55
N PHE A 275 11.63 -5.43 9.37
CA PHE A 275 12.36 -4.77 10.45
C PHE A 275 11.56 -3.60 11.05
N ALA A 276 11.05 -2.70 10.21
CA ALA A 276 10.25 -1.56 10.69
C ALA A 276 8.96 -2.03 11.38
N GLU A 277 8.30 -3.07 10.87
CA GLU A 277 7.07 -3.60 11.44
C GLU A 277 7.28 -4.31 12.78
N ILE A 278 8.11 -5.35 12.80
CA ILE A 278 8.27 -6.20 13.97
C ILE A 278 9.16 -5.54 15.01
N ILE A 279 10.32 -5.01 14.59
CA ILE A 279 11.33 -4.51 15.54
C ILE A 279 10.97 -3.10 16.00
N LEU A 280 10.61 -2.18 15.10
CA LEU A 280 10.26 -0.82 15.52
C LEU A 280 8.81 -0.75 15.99
N GLY A 281 7.84 -1.04 15.12
CA GLY A 281 6.41 -0.95 15.43
C GLY A 281 5.99 -1.85 16.60
N GLY A 282 6.34 -3.13 16.53
CA GLY A 282 6.05 -4.11 17.57
C GLY A 282 6.63 -3.73 18.94
N THR A 283 7.91 -3.32 18.99
CA THR A 283 8.58 -2.96 20.26
C THR A 283 8.14 -1.61 20.82
N ILE A 284 7.81 -0.65 19.97
CA ILE A 284 7.32 0.65 20.45
C ILE A 284 5.91 0.44 21.03
N VAL A 285 4.98 -0.01 20.20
CA VAL A 285 3.55 0.20 20.48
C VAL A 285 2.98 -0.86 21.41
N ILE A 286 3.28 -2.15 21.18
CA ILE A 286 2.65 -3.23 21.95
C ILE A 286 3.06 -3.16 23.44
N PRO A 287 4.36 -3.05 23.81
CA PRO A 287 4.74 -2.99 25.21
C PRO A 287 4.17 -1.79 25.96
N MET A 288 4.10 -0.62 25.30
CA MET A 288 3.49 0.57 25.90
C MET A 288 1.97 0.42 26.07
N ALA A 289 1.29 -0.19 25.11
CA ALA A 289 -0.14 -0.49 25.23
C ALA A 289 -0.40 -1.44 26.41
N VAL A 290 0.40 -2.49 26.58
CA VAL A 290 0.31 -3.40 27.75
C VAL A 290 0.51 -2.63 29.06
N LEU A 291 1.44 -1.68 29.10
CA LEU A 291 1.74 -0.93 30.32
C LEU A 291 0.56 -0.10 30.82
N ILE A 292 -0.25 0.47 29.92
CA ILE A 292 -1.48 1.18 30.32
C ILE A 292 -2.62 0.20 30.56
N ALA A 293 -2.82 -0.75 29.65
CA ALA A 293 -3.99 -1.62 29.64
C ALA A 293 -3.95 -2.69 30.74
N GLY A 294 -2.76 -3.02 31.23
CA GLY A 294 -2.53 -4.19 32.07
C GLY A 294 -3.02 -5.45 31.36
N ASN A 295 -3.90 -6.21 32.03
CA ASN A 295 -4.48 -7.44 31.49
C ASN A 295 -5.56 -7.18 30.41
N ASN A 296 -6.01 -5.93 30.24
CA ASN A 296 -7.08 -5.56 29.31
C ASN A 296 -6.56 -5.09 27.95
N ILE A 297 -5.42 -5.61 27.48
CA ILE A 297 -4.86 -5.19 26.19
C ILE A 297 -5.83 -5.37 25.02
N GLU A 298 -6.73 -6.36 25.11
CA GLU A 298 -7.81 -6.53 24.13
C GLU A 298 -8.75 -5.31 24.08
N GLU A 299 -9.02 -4.64 25.21
CA GLU A 299 -9.82 -3.40 25.23
C GLU A 299 -9.09 -2.24 24.56
N CYS A 300 -7.78 -2.12 24.77
CA CYS A 300 -6.97 -1.15 24.02
C CYS A 300 -6.93 -1.48 22.51
N ALA A 301 -6.91 -2.75 22.15
CA ALA A 301 -6.93 -3.17 20.76
C ALA A 301 -8.30 -2.93 20.10
N LYS A 302 -9.41 -2.99 20.87
CA LYS A 302 -10.76 -2.62 20.41
C LYS A 302 -10.90 -1.14 20.02
N LEU A 303 -10.01 -0.26 20.49
CA LEU A 303 -9.94 1.12 20.01
C LEU A 303 -9.50 1.21 18.53
N GLY A 304 -8.96 0.12 17.99
CA GLY A 304 -8.52 0.01 16.62
C GLY A 304 -7.25 0.80 16.32
N THR A 305 -6.84 0.74 15.05
CA THR A 305 -5.62 1.36 14.51
C THR A 305 -5.48 2.84 14.86
N PHE A 306 -6.57 3.61 14.75
CA PHE A 306 -6.54 5.06 14.97
C PHE A 306 -6.62 5.43 16.45
N GLY A 307 -7.43 4.72 17.24
CA GLY A 307 -7.47 4.96 18.68
C GLY A 307 -6.11 4.72 19.34
N LEU A 308 -5.43 3.64 18.95
CA LEU A 308 -4.07 3.36 19.42
C LEU A 308 -3.12 4.52 19.05
N GLY A 309 -3.07 4.90 17.77
CA GLY A 309 -2.12 5.90 17.28
C GLY A 309 -2.35 7.34 17.73
N PHE A 310 -3.61 7.74 17.92
CA PHE A 310 -4.00 9.14 18.17
C PHE A 310 -4.59 9.38 19.56
N GLN A 311 -4.88 8.34 20.35
CA GLN A 311 -5.36 8.49 21.73
C GLN A 311 -4.37 7.87 22.70
N THR A 312 -4.12 6.56 22.58
CA THR A 312 -3.30 5.81 23.53
C THR A 312 -1.84 6.23 23.49
N MET A 313 -1.21 6.19 22.32
CA MET A 313 0.22 6.50 22.14
C MET A 313 0.60 7.92 22.59
N PRO A 314 -0.07 9.00 22.15
CA PRO A 314 0.26 10.34 22.62
C PRO A 314 0.05 10.50 24.12
N PHE A 315 -0.96 9.84 24.70
CA PHE A 315 -1.19 9.85 26.14
C PHE A 315 -0.01 9.21 26.90
N VAL A 316 0.46 8.02 26.50
CA VAL A 316 1.64 7.37 27.10
C VAL A 316 2.85 8.30 27.04
N PHE A 317 3.18 8.79 25.84
CA PHE A 317 4.37 9.60 25.67
C PHE A 317 4.29 10.87 26.50
N GLY A 318 3.12 11.49 26.60
CA GLY A 318 2.93 12.70 27.40
C GLY A 318 3.11 12.50 28.92
N GLN A 319 2.99 11.26 29.43
CA GLN A 319 3.28 10.95 30.82
C GLN A 319 4.78 10.77 31.11
N LEU A 320 5.61 10.64 30.07
CA LEU A 320 7.04 10.45 30.24
C LEU A 320 7.74 11.80 30.50
N PRO A 321 8.90 11.77 31.19
CA PRO A 321 9.87 12.85 31.11
C PRO A 321 10.18 13.21 29.65
N PHE A 322 10.16 14.51 29.34
CA PHE A 322 10.26 15.02 27.96
C PHE A 322 9.12 14.57 27.03
N GLY A 323 7.91 14.35 27.57
CA GLY A 323 6.79 13.78 26.82
C GLY A 323 6.43 14.50 25.52
N GLY A 324 6.46 15.83 25.51
CA GLY A 324 6.18 16.62 24.29
C GLY A 324 7.18 16.36 23.16
N PHE A 325 8.45 16.08 23.48
CA PHE A 325 9.45 15.67 22.50
C PHE A 325 9.11 14.31 21.90
N PHE A 326 8.78 13.32 22.73
CA PHE A 326 8.44 11.97 22.25
C PHE A 326 7.11 11.91 21.49
N GLN A 327 6.10 12.69 21.90
CA GLN A 327 4.87 12.88 21.12
C GLN A 327 5.16 13.45 19.73
N THR A 328 6.02 14.48 19.67
CA THR A 328 6.40 15.10 18.39
C THR A 328 7.21 14.15 17.52
N LEU A 329 8.14 13.41 18.11
CA LEU A 329 8.93 12.40 17.41
C LEU A 329 8.04 11.29 16.83
N TRP A 330 7.05 10.83 17.59
CA TRP A 330 6.06 9.85 17.17
C TRP A 330 5.27 10.31 15.94
N PHE A 331 4.61 11.47 16.02
CA PHE A 331 3.80 11.96 14.89
C PHE A 331 4.66 12.40 13.70
N ALA A 332 5.85 12.96 13.93
CA ALA A 332 6.76 13.30 12.84
C ALA A 332 7.22 12.04 12.08
N MET A 333 7.57 10.96 12.79
CA MET A 333 7.92 9.67 12.19
C MET A 333 6.75 9.11 11.37
N LEU A 334 5.54 9.09 11.94
CA LEU A 334 4.34 8.64 11.25
C LEU A 334 4.02 9.52 10.02
N PHE A 335 4.24 10.83 10.10
CA PHE A 335 3.96 11.73 8.98
C PHE A 335 4.90 11.43 7.82
N ILE A 336 6.18 11.21 8.12
CA ILE A 336 7.18 10.79 7.13
C ILE A 336 6.77 9.47 6.47
N ALA A 337 6.36 8.46 7.25
CA ALA A 337 5.87 7.18 6.76
C ALA A 337 4.61 7.35 5.87
N GLY A 338 3.74 8.28 6.26
CA GLY A 338 2.56 8.68 5.50
C GLY A 338 2.92 9.29 4.14
N VAL A 339 3.90 10.20 4.09
CA VAL A 339 4.36 10.84 2.85
C VAL A 339 4.91 9.80 1.87
N THR A 340 5.80 8.90 2.31
CA THR A 340 6.42 7.90 1.44
C THR A 340 5.40 6.91 0.88
N SER A 341 4.39 6.56 1.68
CA SER A 341 3.29 5.70 1.23
C SER A 341 2.36 6.43 0.26
N ALA A 342 1.95 7.67 0.55
CA ALA A 342 1.01 8.42 -0.26
C ALA A 342 1.54 8.66 -1.69
N ILE A 343 2.80 9.07 -1.83
CA ILE A 343 3.43 9.23 -3.15
C ILE A 343 3.52 7.90 -3.91
N SER A 344 3.63 6.77 -3.20
CA SER A 344 3.67 5.44 -3.80
C SER A 344 2.30 4.97 -4.28
N ILE A 345 1.27 5.21 -3.48
CA ILE A 345 -0.13 4.89 -3.81
C ILE A 345 -0.58 5.66 -5.06
N ILE A 346 -0.22 6.93 -5.21
CA ILE A 346 -0.71 7.78 -6.31
C ILE A 346 0.07 7.56 -7.61
N GLN A 347 1.34 7.14 -7.54
CA GLN A 347 2.20 7.00 -8.72
C GLN A 347 1.65 6.07 -9.81
N PRO A 348 1.05 4.90 -9.52
CA PRO A 348 0.38 4.07 -10.54
C PRO A 348 -0.67 4.83 -11.36
N LEU A 349 -1.45 5.71 -10.73
CA LEU A 349 -2.46 6.52 -11.42
C LEU A 349 -1.81 7.54 -12.36
N ILE A 350 -0.71 8.16 -11.92
CA ILE A 350 0.07 9.09 -12.76
C ILE A 350 0.68 8.34 -13.94
N SER A 351 1.28 7.18 -13.70
CA SER A 351 1.87 6.33 -14.74
C SER A 351 0.82 5.88 -15.75
N PHE A 352 -0.41 5.58 -15.34
CA PHE A 352 -1.51 5.28 -16.27
C PHE A 352 -1.84 6.48 -17.17
N CYS A 353 -1.92 7.68 -16.59
CA CYS A 353 -2.16 8.90 -17.37
C CYS A 353 -1.06 9.17 -18.40
N GLU A 354 0.21 8.96 -18.03
CA GLU A 354 1.36 9.16 -18.92
C GLU A 354 1.49 8.05 -19.99
N ASP A 355 1.42 6.79 -19.58
CA ASP A 355 1.71 5.64 -20.45
C ASP A 355 0.52 5.26 -21.34
N ASP A 356 -0.71 5.29 -20.84
CA ASP A 356 -1.88 4.81 -21.57
C ASP A 356 -2.69 5.97 -22.17
N LEU A 357 -2.99 7.00 -21.36
CA LEU A 357 -3.74 8.18 -21.82
C LEU A 357 -2.88 9.20 -22.58
N LYS A 358 -1.56 9.08 -22.51
CA LYS A 358 -0.58 9.97 -23.18
C LYS A 358 -0.68 11.42 -22.76
N PHE A 359 -1.07 11.69 -21.52
CA PHE A 359 -1.05 13.03 -20.95
C PHE A 359 0.40 13.49 -20.73
N SER A 360 0.63 14.80 -20.81
CA SER A 360 1.90 15.39 -20.37
C SER A 360 2.04 15.26 -18.85
N ARG A 361 3.27 15.36 -18.31
CA ARG A 361 3.49 15.29 -16.84
C ARG A 361 2.54 16.22 -16.07
N LYS A 362 2.45 17.48 -16.51
CA LYS A 362 1.55 18.46 -15.90
C LYS A 362 0.09 18.03 -15.99
N GLY A 363 -0.34 17.53 -17.17
CA GLY A 363 -1.70 17.01 -17.36
C GLY A 363 -2.01 15.80 -16.47
N SER A 364 -1.08 14.86 -16.34
CA SER A 364 -1.20 13.69 -15.46
C SER A 364 -1.30 14.08 -13.99
N ILE A 365 -0.45 15.00 -13.53
CA ILE A 365 -0.51 15.50 -12.15
C ILE A 365 -1.83 16.24 -11.91
N THR A 366 -2.26 17.12 -12.81
CA THR A 366 -3.56 17.81 -12.67
C THR A 366 -4.72 16.82 -12.63
N ALA A 367 -4.80 15.87 -13.56
CA ALA A 367 -5.90 14.90 -13.60
C ALA A 367 -5.96 14.03 -12.34
N THR A 368 -4.81 13.47 -11.93
CA THR A 368 -4.74 12.64 -10.71
C THR A 368 -4.98 13.45 -9.45
N SER A 369 -4.51 14.69 -9.37
CA SER A 369 -4.80 15.61 -8.27
C SER A 369 -6.30 15.88 -8.18
N THR A 370 -6.96 16.21 -9.29
CA THR A 370 -8.42 16.46 -9.30
C THR A 370 -9.20 15.24 -8.83
N VAL A 371 -8.90 14.05 -9.35
CA VAL A 371 -9.58 12.81 -8.95
C VAL A 371 -9.34 12.49 -7.46
N THR A 372 -8.08 12.61 -7.01
CA THR A 372 -7.72 12.33 -5.61
C THR A 372 -8.33 13.36 -4.65
N PHE A 373 -8.40 14.63 -5.05
CA PHE A 373 -9.01 15.69 -4.24
C PHE A 373 -10.52 15.47 -4.07
N LEU A 374 -11.23 15.23 -5.18
CA LEU A 374 -12.67 14.97 -5.16
C LEU A 374 -13.01 13.69 -4.38
N GLY A 375 -12.23 12.63 -4.57
CA GLY A 375 -12.34 11.42 -3.76
C GLY A 375 -12.01 11.66 -2.28
N GLY A 376 -11.03 12.51 -2.01
CA GLY A 376 -10.69 13.03 -0.68
C GLY A 376 -11.90 13.59 0.07
N LEU A 377 -12.77 14.33 -0.62
CA LEU A 377 -13.99 14.87 -0.02
C LEU A 377 -14.96 13.77 0.41
N VAL A 378 -15.04 12.65 -0.33
CA VAL A 378 -15.83 11.48 0.06
C VAL A 378 -15.26 10.87 1.34
N GLY A 379 -13.95 10.73 1.45
CA GLY A 379 -13.29 10.26 2.67
C GLY A 379 -13.51 11.19 3.87
N ILE A 380 -13.42 12.51 3.66
CA ILE A 380 -13.59 13.52 4.72
C ILE A 380 -15.03 13.54 5.25
N PHE A 381 -16.00 13.74 4.36
CA PHE A 381 -17.39 13.92 4.78
C PHE A 381 -18.12 12.60 5.03
N GLY A 382 -17.63 11.51 4.44
CA GLY A 382 -18.18 10.17 4.62
C GLY A 382 -17.54 9.37 5.76
N LEU A 383 -16.52 9.90 6.45
CA LEU A 383 -15.82 9.19 7.54
C LEU A 383 -16.80 8.69 8.61
N ALA A 384 -17.61 9.59 9.18
CA ALA A 384 -18.56 9.26 10.24
C ALA A 384 -19.68 8.31 9.80
N ALA A 385 -19.90 8.19 8.48
CA ALA A 385 -20.91 7.33 7.89
C ALA A 385 -20.36 5.96 7.42
N GLY A 386 -19.07 5.70 7.60
CA GLY A 386 -18.42 4.44 7.22
C GLY A 386 -17.95 4.37 5.76
N ALA A 387 -17.89 5.50 5.04
CA ALA A 387 -17.40 5.49 3.64
C ALA A 387 -15.92 5.10 3.54
N VAL A 388 -15.11 5.47 4.54
CA VAL A 388 -13.69 5.11 4.62
C VAL A 388 -13.52 3.61 4.85
N ASP A 389 -14.39 2.99 5.65
CA ASP A 389 -14.34 1.54 5.90
C ASP A 389 -14.60 0.75 4.61
N GLU A 390 -15.56 1.17 3.79
CA GLU A 390 -15.79 0.54 2.48
C GLU A 390 -14.63 0.78 1.51
N LEU A 391 -14.05 2.00 1.46
CA LEU A 391 -12.89 2.28 0.64
C LEU A 391 -11.67 1.43 1.03
N ASP A 392 -11.40 1.29 2.34
CA ASP A 392 -10.31 0.47 2.88
C ASP A 392 -10.58 -1.02 2.69
N PHE A 393 -11.82 -1.48 2.87
CA PHE A 393 -12.18 -2.87 2.61
C PHE A 393 -11.94 -3.25 1.14
N TRP A 394 -12.51 -2.49 0.21
CA TRP A 394 -12.40 -2.82 -1.21
C TRP A 394 -10.97 -2.62 -1.73
N GLY A 395 -10.33 -1.50 -1.42
CA GLY A 395 -8.99 -1.19 -1.92
C GLY A 395 -7.86 -1.85 -1.11
N GLY A 396 -7.91 -1.72 0.21
CA GLY A 396 -6.86 -2.09 1.17
C GLY A 396 -7.01 -3.48 1.80
N SER A 397 -8.02 -4.29 1.42
CA SER A 397 -8.16 -5.67 1.89
C SER A 397 -8.56 -6.66 0.79
N PHE A 398 -9.65 -6.43 0.07
CA PHE A 398 -10.20 -7.41 -0.88
C PHE A 398 -9.48 -7.40 -2.23
N LEU A 399 -9.44 -6.26 -2.93
CA LEU A 399 -8.89 -6.18 -4.29
C LEU A 399 -7.40 -6.52 -4.35
N LEU A 400 -6.64 -6.24 -3.29
CA LEU A 400 -5.22 -6.57 -3.25
C LEU A 400 -4.97 -8.09 -3.23
N VAL A 401 -5.80 -8.86 -2.52
CA VAL A 401 -5.67 -10.33 -2.51
C VAL A 401 -6.10 -10.89 -3.86
N VAL A 402 -7.19 -10.36 -4.44
CA VAL A 402 -7.67 -10.74 -5.77
C VAL A 402 -6.60 -10.46 -6.83
N LEU A 403 -6.02 -9.26 -6.85
CA LEU A 403 -4.99 -8.90 -7.82
C LEU A 403 -3.70 -9.71 -7.58
N GLY A 404 -3.26 -9.86 -6.33
CA GLY A 404 -2.09 -10.67 -5.99
C GLY A 404 -2.25 -12.12 -6.46
N THR A 405 -3.45 -12.69 -6.29
CA THR A 405 -3.80 -14.02 -6.82
C THR A 405 -3.67 -14.05 -8.34
N ILE A 406 -4.31 -13.11 -9.04
CA ILE A 406 -4.24 -13.01 -10.51
C ILE A 406 -2.79 -12.87 -10.99
N GLN A 407 -2.00 -12.01 -10.36
CA GLN A 407 -0.58 -11.83 -10.68
C GLN A 407 0.22 -13.12 -10.46
N ALA A 408 0.00 -13.83 -9.36
CA ALA A 408 0.64 -15.12 -9.11
C ALA A 408 0.30 -16.17 -10.18
N PHE A 409 -0.95 -16.23 -10.64
CA PHE A 409 -1.37 -17.09 -11.74
C PHE A 409 -0.76 -16.66 -13.08
N ILE A 410 -0.76 -15.37 -13.41
CA ILE A 410 -0.12 -14.85 -14.63
C ILE A 410 1.37 -15.18 -14.61
N PHE A 411 2.06 -14.94 -13.50
CA PHE A 411 3.47 -15.29 -13.35
C PHE A 411 3.68 -16.78 -13.60
N SER A 412 2.98 -17.65 -12.88
CA SER A 412 3.27 -19.10 -12.85
C SER A 412 2.81 -19.82 -14.13
N PHE A 413 1.62 -19.51 -14.64
CA PHE A 413 1.03 -20.22 -15.77
C PHE A 413 1.34 -19.57 -17.12
N VAL A 414 1.73 -18.30 -17.15
CA VAL A 414 2.03 -17.60 -18.40
C VAL A 414 3.53 -17.44 -18.58
N LEU A 415 4.21 -16.67 -17.73
CA LEU A 415 5.66 -16.45 -17.84
C LEU A 415 6.46 -17.70 -17.43
N GLY A 416 6.00 -18.42 -16.40
CA GLY A 416 6.63 -19.63 -15.89
C GLY A 416 6.61 -20.80 -16.86
N ARG A 417 5.73 -20.77 -17.87
CA ARG A 417 5.61 -21.81 -18.92
C ARG A 417 6.19 -21.41 -20.27
N ARG A 418 6.46 -20.12 -20.49
CA ARG A 418 7.11 -19.64 -21.72
C ARG A 418 8.61 -19.90 -21.64
N LYS A 419 9.19 -20.39 -22.74
CA LYS A 419 10.63 -20.55 -22.84
C LYS A 419 11.28 -19.22 -23.17
N SER A 420 12.41 -18.93 -22.54
CA SER A 420 13.29 -17.82 -22.89
C SER A 420 14.46 -18.32 -23.75
N ASN A 421 15.22 -17.39 -24.32
CA ASN A 421 16.47 -17.70 -25.01
C ASN A 421 17.67 -17.83 -24.04
N VAL A 422 17.45 -17.65 -22.74
CA VAL A 422 18.50 -17.78 -21.71
C VAL A 422 18.63 -19.25 -21.35
N ILE A 423 19.86 -19.78 -21.36
CA ILE A 423 20.14 -21.15 -20.94
C ILE A 423 20.33 -21.17 -19.42
N GLY A 424 19.55 -22.02 -18.75
CA GLY A 424 19.61 -22.25 -17.31
C GLY A 424 20.82 -23.08 -16.89
N GLU A 425 21.01 -23.21 -15.58
CA GLU A 425 22.11 -23.97 -14.99
C GLU A 425 22.04 -25.48 -15.28
N ASP A 426 20.89 -25.98 -15.70
CA ASP A 426 20.64 -27.36 -16.13
C ASP A 426 20.92 -27.59 -17.62
N GLY A 427 21.45 -26.59 -18.33
CA GLY A 427 21.76 -26.64 -19.76
C GLY A 427 20.53 -26.54 -20.67
N LYS A 428 19.33 -26.30 -20.14
CA LYS A 428 18.09 -26.17 -20.90
C LYS A 428 17.63 -24.72 -20.98
N PRO A 429 16.77 -24.34 -21.95
CA PRO A 429 16.16 -23.02 -21.97
C PRO A 429 15.39 -22.74 -20.67
N GLU A 430 15.77 -21.70 -19.95
CA GLU A 430 15.09 -21.26 -18.72
C GLU A 430 13.75 -20.63 -19.10
N CYS A 431 12.76 -20.71 -18.20
CA CYS A 431 11.47 -20.06 -18.45
C CYS A 431 11.60 -18.53 -18.35
N GLU A 432 10.75 -17.82 -19.11
CA GLU A 432 10.74 -16.36 -19.21
C GLU A 432 10.65 -15.69 -17.84
N ALA A 433 9.85 -16.26 -16.93
CA ALA A 433 9.72 -15.80 -15.55
C ALA A 433 11.06 -15.75 -14.79
N PHE A 434 11.76 -16.88 -14.67
CA PHE A 434 13.01 -16.95 -13.91
C PHE A 434 14.19 -16.29 -14.65
N ALA A 435 14.17 -16.29 -15.98
CA ALA A 435 15.14 -15.55 -16.77
C ALA A 435 15.05 -14.04 -16.50
N LEU A 436 13.84 -13.47 -16.50
CA LEU A 436 13.63 -12.04 -16.18
C LEU A 436 13.95 -11.71 -14.72
N MET A 437 13.63 -12.62 -13.80
CA MET A 437 13.89 -12.46 -12.37
C MET A 437 15.40 -12.46 -12.05
N ASN A 438 16.16 -13.37 -12.66
CA ASN A 438 17.61 -13.49 -12.46
C ASN A 438 18.43 -12.58 -13.38
N ASP A 439 17.82 -11.86 -14.34
CA ASP A 439 18.55 -10.95 -15.22
C ASP A 439 19.20 -9.81 -14.42
N GLY A 440 20.54 -9.78 -14.45
CA GLY A 440 21.35 -8.83 -13.70
C GLY A 440 21.37 -9.02 -12.17
N ALA A 441 20.91 -10.18 -11.67
CA ALA A 441 20.82 -10.43 -10.24
C ALA A 441 22.21 -10.63 -9.60
N ALA A 442 22.51 -9.87 -8.54
CA ALA A 442 23.68 -10.14 -7.69
C ALA A 442 23.41 -11.32 -6.75
N LEU A 443 22.15 -11.51 -6.35
CA LEU A 443 21.68 -12.71 -5.68
C LEU A 443 20.77 -13.50 -6.63
N LYS A 444 21.23 -14.65 -7.13
CA LYS A 444 20.34 -15.56 -7.88
C LYS A 444 19.29 -16.15 -6.96
N LEU A 445 18.07 -16.33 -7.46
CA LEU A 445 16.98 -16.97 -6.72
C LEU A 445 17.40 -18.40 -6.29
N PRO A 446 17.37 -18.73 -4.98
CA PRO A 446 17.62 -20.09 -4.52
C PRO A 446 16.61 -21.08 -5.13
N ARG A 447 17.09 -22.26 -5.56
CA ARG A 447 16.28 -23.22 -6.32
C ARG A 447 15.03 -23.70 -5.58
N PHE A 448 15.08 -23.79 -4.25
CA PHE A 448 13.95 -24.23 -3.44
C PHE A 448 12.76 -23.25 -3.46
N PHE A 449 12.98 -21.97 -3.77
CA PHE A 449 11.89 -21.01 -3.93
C PHE A 449 11.14 -21.16 -5.26
N ARG A 450 11.72 -21.82 -6.27
CA ARG A 450 11.05 -22.03 -7.57
C ARG A 450 9.71 -22.78 -7.43
N PRO A 451 9.63 -23.94 -6.76
CA PRO A 451 8.34 -24.63 -6.56
C PRO A 451 7.39 -23.83 -5.65
N ILE A 452 7.91 -23.06 -4.68
CA ILE A 452 7.08 -22.20 -3.83
C ILE A 452 6.39 -21.13 -4.68
N ILE A 453 7.15 -20.44 -5.51
CA ILE A 453 6.65 -19.41 -6.42
C ILE A 453 5.67 -19.99 -7.45
N MET A 454 6.00 -21.14 -8.06
CA MET A 454 5.23 -21.72 -9.16
C MET A 454 3.93 -22.39 -8.72
N TYR A 455 3.88 -22.96 -7.51
CA TYR A 455 2.78 -23.82 -7.08
C TYR A 455 2.21 -23.42 -5.73
N VAL A 456 3.04 -23.30 -4.70
CA VAL A 456 2.57 -23.05 -3.33
C VAL A 456 1.87 -21.71 -3.24
N CYS A 457 2.49 -20.64 -3.71
CA CYS A 457 1.94 -19.29 -3.60
C CYS A 457 0.62 -19.13 -4.38
N PRO A 458 0.49 -19.50 -5.67
CA PRO A 458 -0.80 -19.41 -6.38
C PRO A 458 -1.92 -20.25 -5.75
N ILE A 459 -1.61 -21.47 -5.30
CA ILE A 459 -2.60 -22.37 -4.69
C ILE A 459 -3.03 -21.82 -3.32
N TYR A 460 -2.09 -21.38 -2.50
CA TYR A 460 -2.38 -20.79 -1.19
C TYR A 460 -3.32 -19.60 -1.33
N LEU A 461 -3.04 -18.69 -2.28
CA LEU A 461 -3.88 -17.52 -2.53
C LEU A 461 -5.28 -17.89 -3.01
N ALA A 462 -5.40 -18.89 -3.89
CA ALA A 462 -6.69 -19.40 -4.30
C ALA A 462 -7.48 -19.97 -3.12
N ILE A 463 -6.82 -20.74 -2.24
CA ILE A 463 -7.45 -21.31 -1.04
C ILE A 463 -7.92 -20.20 -0.10
N VAL A 464 -7.08 -19.21 0.21
CA VAL A 464 -7.46 -18.09 1.10
C VAL A 464 -8.65 -17.33 0.55
N LEU A 465 -8.66 -17.04 -0.76
CA LEU A 465 -9.77 -16.32 -1.38
C LEU A 465 -11.07 -17.13 -1.35
N VAL A 466 -11.01 -18.42 -1.66
CA VAL A 466 -12.19 -19.32 -1.61
C VAL A 466 -12.69 -19.49 -0.18
N ALA A 467 -11.78 -19.74 0.78
CA ALA A 467 -12.12 -19.90 2.18
C ALA A 467 -12.80 -18.65 2.74
N TRP A 468 -12.26 -17.46 2.45
CA TRP A 468 -12.87 -16.21 2.87
C TRP A 468 -14.25 -16.01 2.25
N ILE A 469 -14.44 -16.29 0.95
CA ILE A 469 -15.76 -16.17 0.29
C ILE A 469 -16.82 -17.06 0.99
N ILE A 470 -16.44 -18.29 1.34
CA ILE A 470 -17.35 -19.26 1.96
C ILE A 470 -17.71 -18.86 3.41
N HIS A 471 -16.73 -18.43 4.20
CA HIS A 471 -16.93 -18.15 5.63
C HIS A 471 -17.51 -16.76 5.90
N ASP A 472 -16.86 -15.71 5.38
CA ASP A 472 -17.15 -14.32 5.75
C ASP A 472 -17.68 -13.49 4.58
N GLY A 473 -17.30 -13.86 3.36
CA GLY A 473 -17.49 -13.03 2.18
C GLY A 473 -18.94 -12.79 1.83
N MET A 474 -19.79 -13.82 1.86
CA MET A 474 -21.22 -13.64 1.52
C MET A 474 -21.91 -12.65 2.46
N GLY A 475 -21.59 -12.67 3.76
CA GLY A 475 -22.16 -11.76 4.75
C GLY A 475 -21.79 -10.31 4.47
N VAL A 476 -20.50 -10.06 4.22
CA VAL A 476 -19.98 -8.72 3.90
C VAL A 476 -20.48 -8.22 2.54
N LEU A 477 -20.51 -9.09 1.53
CA LEU A 477 -20.91 -8.75 0.16
C LEU A 477 -22.40 -8.43 0.05
N LEU A 478 -23.26 -9.13 0.81
CA LEU A 478 -24.70 -8.91 0.82
C LEU A 478 -25.18 -7.98 1.93
N LEU A 479 -24.29 -7.55 2.83
CA LEU A 479 -24.61 -6.78 4.04
C LEU A 479 -25.59 -7.51 4.98
N SER A 480 -25.62 -8.84 4.96
CA SER A 480 -26.51 -9.62 5.85
C SER A 480 -26.02 -9.62 7.30
N ASN A 481 -24.80 -9.14 7.54
CA ASN A 481 -24.22 -8.94 8.87
C ASN A 481 -24.52 -7.55 9.46
N VAL A 482 -25.17 -6.65 8.70
CA VAL A 482 -25.54 -5.31 9.17
C VAL A 482 -26.99 -5.35 9.67
N PRO A 483 -27.29 -4.91 10.90
CA PRO A 483 -28.66 -4.84 11.40
C PRO A 483 -29.53 -3.96 10.49
N ALA A 484 -30.76 -4.41 10.19
CA ALA A 484 -31.66 -3.73 9.26
C ALA A 484 -32.10 -2.34 9.73
N ASP A 485 -32.09 -2.12 11.03
CA ASP A 485 -32.42 -0.88 11.72
C ASP A 485 -31.20 0.04 11.97
N ALA A 486 -29.99 -0.41 11.61
CA ALA A 486 -28.78 0.37 11.81
C ALA A 486 -28.80 1.67 10.97
N LYS A 487 -28.40 2.77 11.60
CA LYS A 487 -28.37 4.11 11.00
C LYS A 487 -26.98 4.71 11.05
N VAL A 488 -26.70 5.58 10.09
CA VAL A 488 -25.48 6.37 10.00
C VAL A 488 -25.80 7.83 9.80
N THR A 489 -24.95 8.71 10.31
CA THR A 489 -25.07 10.16 10.13
C THR A 489 -24.13 10.62 9.04
N PHE A 490 -24.67 11.21 7.98
CA PHE A 490 -23.90 11.78 6.88
C PHE A 490 -24.32 13.24 6.66
N LEU A 491 -23.36 14.17 6.74
CA LEU A 491 -23.60 15.61 6.59
C LEU A 491 -24.76 16.15 7.46
N GLY A 492 -24.87 15.64 8.70
CA GLY A 492 -25.89 16.05 9.66
C GLY A 492 -27.28 15.45 9.44
N SER A 493 -27.46 14.57 8.45
CA SER A 493 -28.70 13.83 8.21
C SER A 493 -28.53 12.34 8.52
N GLU A 494 -29.55 11.70 9.09
CA GLU A 494 -29.56 10.25 9.34
C GLU A 494 -29.98 9.48 8.08
N PHE A 495 -29.27 8.40 7.79
CA PHE A 495 -29.56 7.46 6.71
C PHE A 495 -29.56 6.03 7.24
N SER A 496 -30.26 5.12 6.56
CA SER A 496 -30.07 3.68 6.78
C SER A 496 -28.63 3.30 6.45
N GLN A 497 -27.95 2.57 7.34
CA GLN A 497 -26.58 2.10 7.12
C GLN A 497 -26.47 1.26 5.84
N ILE A 498 -27.40 0.31 5.66
CA ILE A 498 -27.45 -0.54 4.47
C ILE A 498 -27.60 0.31 3.19
N GLY A 499 -28.52 1.28 3.20
CA GLY A 499 -28.75 2.17 2.06
C GLY A 499 -27.51 3.02 1.73
N PHE A 500 -26.87 3.58 2.75
CA PHE A 500 -25.64 4.36 2.59
C PHE A 500 -24.49 3.51 2.03
N THR A 501 -24.26 2.32 2.60
CA THR A 501 -23.22 1.40 2.16
C THR A 501 -23.42 0.96 0.71
N TRP A 502 -24.65 0.64 0.30
CA TRP A 502 -24.95 0.36 -1.13
C TRP A 502 -24.71 1.58 -2.03
N GLY A 503 -25.01 2.79 -1.55
CA GLY A 503 -24.68 4.03 -2.25
C GLY A 503 -23.17 4.18 -2.50
N VAL A 504 -22.35 3.95 -1.46
CA VAL A 504 -20.88 3.95 -1.58
C VAL A 504 -20.40 2.88 -2.55
N ARG A 505 -20.91 1.64 -2.45
CA ARG A 505 -20.58 0.56 -3.40
C ARG A 505 -20.96 0.88 -4.84
N GLY A 506 -22.13 1.48 -5.05
CA GLY A 506 -22.56 1.97 -6.35
C GLY A 506 -21.61 3.03 -6.93
N PHE A 507 -21.15 3.95 -6.10
CA PHE A 507 -20.11 4.91 -6.47
C PHE A 507 -18.78 4.23 -6.85
N LEU A 508 -18.31 3.25 -6.07
CA LEU A 508 -17.10 2.50 -6.39
C LEU A 508 -17.23 1.74 -7.71
N LEU A 509 -18.38 1.10 -7.95
CA LEU A 509 -18.67 0.43 -9.24
C LEU A 509 -18.69 1.42 -10.40
N ALA A 510 -19.24 2.62 -10.21
CA ALA A 510 -19.18 3.67 -11.23
C ALA A 510 -17.73 4.06 -11.56
N LEU A 511 -16.84 4.16 -10.57
CA LEU A 511 -15.41 4.39 -10.81
C LEU A 511 -14.75 3.25 -11.57
N VAL A 512 -15.11 1.99 -11.28
CA VAL A 512 -14.63 0.83 -12.06
C VAL A 512 -15.04 0.96 -13.52
N VAL A 513 -16.30 1.30 -13.79
CA VAL A 513 -16.80 1.51 -15.15
C VAL A 513 -16.07 2.67 -15.82
N LEU A 514 -15.95 3.82 -15.16
CA LEU A 514 -15.26 5.01 -15.70
C LEU A 514 -13.79 4.72 -16.02
N LEU A 515 -13.09 3.99 -15.16
CA LEU A 515 -11.71 3.56 -15.40
C LEU A 515 -11.62 2.65 -16.64
N ASN A 516 -12.51 1.67 -16.76
CA ASN A 516 -12.52 0.76 -17.91
C ASN A 516 -12.92 1.47 -19.22
N VAL A 517 -13.80 2.47 -19.14
CA VAL A 517 -14.11 3.37 -20.26
C VAL A 517 -12.88 4.20 -20.64
N ALA A 518 -12.15 4.75 -19.67
CA ALA A 518 -10.91 5.48 -19.92
C ALA A 518 -9.85 4.58 -20.59
N ILE A 519 -9.69 3.33 -20.14
CA ILE A 519 -8.83 2.31 -20.79
C ILE A 519 -9.30 2.05 -22.22
N TYR A 520 -10.61 1.88 -22.45
CA TYR A 520 -11.14 1.68 -23.80
C TYR A 520 -10.81 2.87 -24.72
N TYR A 521 -11.03 4.11 -24.27
CA TYR A 521 -10.71 5.30 -25.05
C TYR A 521 -9.21 5.47 -25.29
N ALA A 522 -8.37 5.25 -24.27
CA ALA A 522 -6.91 5.26 -24.40
C ALA A 522 -6.46 4.33 -25.54
N TRP A 523 -6.98 3.10 -25.55
CA TRP A 523 -6.59 2.07 -26.50
C TRP A 523 -7.30 2.18 -27.86
N LYS A 524 -8.44 2.88 -27.96
CA LYS A 524 -9.11 3.17 -29.24
C LYS A 524 -8.51 4.38 -29.95
N LYS A 525 -8.25 5.47 -29.21
CA LYS A 525 -7.74 6.74 -29.75
C LYS A 525 -6.22 6.69 -29.98
N ASN A 526 -5.48 6.08 -29.05
CA ASN A 526 -4.02 6.09 -28.99
C ASN A 526 -3.40 4.67 -28.99
N GLY A 527 -4.18 3.62 -29.22
CA GLY A 527 -3.69 2.24 -29.08
C GLY A 527 -2.62 1.85 -30.11
N PRO A 528 -1.73 0.89 -29.76
CA PRO A 528 -0.71 0.35 -30.67
C PRO A 528 -1.32 -0.21 -31.96
N ALA A 529 -2.59 -0.63 -31.93
CA ALA A 529 -3.34 -1.14 -33.08
C ALA A 529 -3.44 -0.14 -34.26
N ARG A 530 -3.39 1.19 -34.01
CA ARG A 530 -3.45 2.17 -35.12
C ARG A 530 -2.10 2.42 -35.78
N LYS A 531 -0.99 2.19 -35.07
CA LYS A 531 0.36 2.39 -35.62
C LYS A 531 0.86 1.20 -36.41
N THR A 532 0.46 -0.03 -36.08
CA THR A 532 0.89 -1.21 -36.84
C THR A 532 0.33 -1.20 -38.26
N THR A 533 -0.91 -0.75 -38.46
CA THR A 533 -1.53 -0.65 -39.80
C THR A 533 -0.91 0.46 -40.67
N VAL A 534 -0.41 1.55 -40.07
CA VAL A 534 0.22 2.65 -40.81
C VAL A 534 1.69 2.34 -41.15
N LEU A 535 2.43 1.71 -40.24
CA LEU A 535 3.82 1.31 -40.47
C LEU A 535 3.95 0.16 -41.49
N HIS A 536 2.99 -0.78 -41.52
CA HIS A 536 2.98 -1.83 -42.54
C HIS A 536 2.61 -1.29 -43.93
N LYS A 537 1.83 -0.20 -44.01
CA LYS A 537 1.56 0.49 -45.29
C LYS A 537 2.75 1.33 -45.77
N GLN A 538 3.49 1.99 -44.87
CA GLN A 538 4.66 2.78 -45.26
C GLN A 538 5.85 1.92 -45.72
N ASN A 539 6.02 0.72 -45.16
CA ASN A 539 7.09 -0.20 -45.59
C ASN A 539 6.79 -0.98 -46.88
N MET A 540 5.55 -0.91 -47.41
CA MET A 540 5.22 -1.49 -48.72
C MET A 540 5.23 -0.46 -49.86
N THR A 541 5.42 0.83 -49.56
CA THR A 541 5.50 1.90 -50.57
C THR A 541 6.92 2.44 -50.78
N VAL A 542 7.92 1.93 -50.05
CA VAL A 542 9.33 2.30 -50.22
C VAL A 542 10.12 1.05 -50.58
N GLY A 543 10.03 0.67 -51.86
CA GLY A 543 10.67 -0.53 -52.38
C GLY A 543 10.28 -0.77 -53.83
N ASN A 544 10.49 0.24 -54.68
CA ASN A 544 10.69 0.12 -56.12
C ASN A 544 10.79 1.53 -56.74
N SER A 545 12.00 2.06 -56.76
CA SER A 545 12.51 2.87 -57.87
C SER A 545 13.98 3.16 -57.63
N ASP A 546 14.75 3.05 -58.70
CA ASP A 546 16.09 3.62 -58.91
C ASP A 546 17.29 2.68 -58.69
N GLU A 547 17.33 1.60 -59.49
CA GLU A 547 18.57 1.17 -60.16
C GLU A 547 18.49 1.64 -61.62
N GLU A 548 19.28 2.66 -62.00
CA GLU A 548 19.88 2.90 -63.34
C GLU A 548 20.47 4.32 -63.41
N ALA A 549 21.81 4.42 -63.34
CA ALA A 549 22.72 5.37 -64.02
C ALA A 549 24.04 5.51 -63.26
#